data_AF-A0A7T7VV69-F1
#
_entry.id   AF-A0A7T7VV69-F1
#
_cell.length_a   1.000
_cell.length_b   1.000
_cell.length_c   1.000
_cell.angle_alpha   90.00
_cell.angle_beta   90.00
_cell.angle_gamma   90.00
#
_symmetry.space_group_name_H-M   'P 1'
#
loop_
_entity.id
_entity.type
_entity.pdbx_description
1 polymer ?
#
loop_
_entity_poly.entity_id
_entity_poly.type
_entity_poly.pdbx_seq_one_letter_code
_entity_poly.pdbx_strand_id
1 'polypeptide(L)'
;MQPKELEEWLDTDESKSVGDSDGGESTGHRSGRRIVEIKRRNVDELTDADYDHMQKVIGYIHRHLEQRPDGDVEDTNWRYSLMNWGHDPLK
;
A
#
# COMPACT_ATOMS: atom_id res chain seq x y z
N MET A 1 7.00 2.99 -4.44
CA MET A 1 7.83 3.37 -3.27
C MET A 1 8.93 2.36 -3.01
N GLN A 2 10.10 2.81 -2.56
CA GLN A 2 11.17 1.92 -2.08
C GLN A 2 10.81 1.28 -0.72
N PRO A 3 11.41 0.15 -0.32
CA PRO A 3 11.03 -0.53 0.94
C PRO A 3 11.12 0.38 2.17
N LYS A 4 12.23 1.12 2.28
CA LYS A 4 12.47 2.05 3.39
C LYS A 4 11.44 3.20 3.40
N GLU A 5 11.15 3.75 2.23
CA GLU A 5 10.17 4.83 2.07
C GLU A 5 8.75 4.37 2.46
N LEU A 6 8.37 3.14 2.10
CA LEU A 6 7.09 2.57 2.49
C LEU A 6 7.03 2.28 4.00
N GLU A 7 8.12 1.78 4.59
CA GLU A 7 8.22 1.56 6.04
C GLU A 7 8.06 2.87 6.83
N GLU A 8 8.78 3.92 6.43
CA GLU A 8 8.66 5.26 7.02
C GLU A 8 7.24 5.82 6.87
N TRP A 9 6.59 5.60 5.72
CA TRP A 9 5.20 5.98 5.51
C TRP A 9 4.24 5.24 6.45
N LEU A 10 4.39 3.92 6.60
CA LEU A 10 3.50 3.10 7.46
C LEU A 10 3.58 3.50 8.94
N ASP A 11 4.71 4.06 9.37
CA ASP A 11 4.86 4.54 10.75
C ASP A 11 4.10 5.85 11.04
N THR A 12 3.58 6.54 10.02
CA THR A 12 2.84 7.80 10.18
C THR A 12 1.43 7.61 10.71
N ASP A 13 0.85 8.67 11.29
CA ASP A 13 -0.54 8.65 11.76
C ASP A 13 -1.51 8.71 10.57
N GLU A 14 -1.15 9.42 9.51
CA GLU A 14 -1.88 9.49 8.25
C GLU A 14 -2.08 8.08 7.66
N SER A 15 -1.00 7.30 7.57
CA SER A 15 -1.06 5.91 7.09
C SER A 15 -1.98 5.04 7.94
N LYS A 16 -1.90 5.15 9.27
CA LYS A 16 -2.72 4.37 10.22
C LYS A 16 -4.19 4.81 10.22
N SER A 17 -4.49 6.04 9.82
CA SER A 17 -5.83 6.62 9.84
C SER A 17 -6.71 6.24 8.64
N VAL A 18 -6.11 5.66 7.58
CA VAL A 18 -6.83 5.36 6.33
C VAL A 18 -6.96 3.88 6.01
N GLY A 19 -8.02 3.57 5.24
CA GLY A 19 -8.33 2.24 4.73
C GLY A 19 -9.43 1.52 5.50
N ASP A 20 -9.84 0.39 4.95
CA ASP A 20 -10.92 -0.44 5.47
C ASP A 20 -10.47 -1.26 6.68
N SER A 21 -11.23 -1.20 7.78
CA SER A 21 -10.97 -1.93 9.03
C SER A 21 -12.24 -2.20 9.83
N ASP A 22 -12.25 -3.31 10.58
CA ASP A 22 -13.29 -3.64 11.57
C ASP A 22 -12.89 -3.22 13.01
N GLY A 23 -12.27 -2.05 13.16
CA GLY A 23 -11.83 -1.52 14.46
C GLY A 23 -10.39 -1.88 14.84
N GLY A 24 -9.51 -2.08 13.86
CA GLY A 24 -8.08 -2.35 14.06
C GLY A 24 -7.23 -1.84 12.90
N GLU A 25 -6.03 -2.40 12.72
CA GLU A 25 -5.16 -2.07 11.59
C GLU A 25 -5.89 -2.31 10.25
N SER A 26 -5.88 -1.30 9.38
CA SER A 26 -6.53 -1.38 8.07
C SER A 26 -5.92 -2.44 7.16
N THR A 27 -6.74 -3.00 6.27
CA THR A 27 -6.29 -4.00 5.29
C THR A 27 -5.14 -3.48 4.44
N GLY A 28 -5.19 -2.20 4.05
CA GLY A 28 -4.15 -1.56 3.27
C GLY A 28 -2.84 -1.41 4.06
N HIS A 29 -2.90 -0.92 5.29
CA HIS A 29 -1.71 -0.77 6.13
C HIS A 29 -1.01 -2.12 6.38
N ARG A 30 -1.79 -3.17 6.68
CA ARG A 30 -1.28 -4.53 6.82
C ARG A 30 -0.64 -5.05 5.53
N SER A 31 -1.26 -4.75 4.38
CA SER A 31 -0.72 -5.08 3.07
C SER A 31 0.62 -4.38 2.83
N GLY A 32 0.73 -3.11 3.22
CA GLY A 32 1.98 -2.35 3.15
C GLY A 32 3.12 -3.04 3.89
N ARG A 33 2.90 -3.52 5.12
CA ARG A 33 3.90 -4.28 5.87
C ARG A 33 4.33 -5.54 5.13
N ARG A 34 3.38 -6.28 4.54
CA ARG A 34 3.69 -7.47 3.73
C ARG A 34 4.49 -7.13 2.47
N ILE A 35 4.21 -5.99 1.82
CA ILE A 35 5.00 -5.52 0.68
C ILE A 35 6.45 -5.25 1.10
N VAL A 36 6.67 -4.61 2.26
CA VAL A 36 8.02 -4.37 2.78
C VAL A 36 8.75 -5.70 3.02
N GLU A 37 8.09 -6.68 3.64
CA GLU A 37 8.66 -8.02 3.86
C GLU A 37 9.07 -8.68 2.54
N ILE A 38 8.17 -8.71 1.55
CA ILE A 38 8.43 -9.32 0.23
C ILE A 38 9.59 -8.63 -0.46
N LYS A 39 9.64 -7.29 -0.46
CA LYS A 39 10.72 -6.53 -1.11
C LYS A 39 12.09 -6.70 -0.45
N ARG A 40 12.15 -7.24 0.78
CA ARG A 40 13.41 -7.53 1.49
C ARG A 40 13.89 -8.97 1.30
N ARG A 41 13.10 -9.84 0.66
CA ARG A 41 13.48 -11.21 0.33
C ARG A 41 14.22 -11.30 -1.00
N ASN A 42 15.02 -12.35 -1.14
CA ASN A 42 15.54 -12.76 -2.43
C ASN A 42 14.43 -13.46 -3.24
N VAL A 43 14.57 -13.44 -4.57
CA VAL A 43 13.53 -13.97 -5.48
C VAL A 43 13.30 -15.47 -5.29
N ASP A 44 14.35 -16.22 -4.95
CA ASP A 44 14.31 -17.66 -4.66
C ASP A 44 13.65 -18.00 -3.32
N GLU A 45 13.42 -17.01 -2.45
CA GLU A 45 12.69 -17.15 -1.19
C GLU A 45 11.19 -16.82 -1.33
N LEU A 46 10.75 -16.37 -2.51
CA LEU A 46 9.36 -16.02 -2.76
C LEU A 46 8.48 -17.27 -2.89
N THR A 47 7.37 -17.24 -2.19
CA THR A 47 6.36 -18.31 -2.16
C THR A 47 5.19 -17.98 -3.09
N ASP A 48 4.37 -18.97 -3.45
CA ASP A 48 3.13 -18.75 -4.19
C ASP A 48 2.21 -17.73 -3.50
N ALA A 49 2.16 -17.74 -2.16
CA ALA A 49 1.42 -16.76 -1.38
C ALA A 49 1.96 -15.32 -1.52
N ASP A 50 3.27 -15.16 -1.77
CA ASP A 50 3.86 -13.84 -2.06
C ASP A 50 3.42 -13.37 -3.45
N TYR A 51 3.41 -14.26 -4.45
CA TYR A 51 2.91 -13.94 -5.79
C TYR A 51 1.42 -13.60 -5.79
N ASP A 52 0.60 -14.36 -5.06
CA ASP A 52 -0.83 -14.06 -4.89
C ASP A 52 -1.05 -12.70 -4.23
N HIS A 53 -0.23 -12.38 -3.22
CA HIS A 53 -0.28 -11.07 -2.58
C HIS A 53 0.10 -9.95 -3.56
N MET A 54 1.16 -10.12 -4.36
CA MET A 54 1.55 -9.15 -5.38
C MET A 54 0.44 -8.93 -6.42
N GLN A 55 -0.24 -9.99 -6.88
CA GLN A 55 -1.38 -9.86 -7.78
C GLN A 55 -2.54 -9.08 -7.14
N LYS A 56 -2.83 -9.34 -5.86
CA LYS A 56 -3.83 -8.58 -5.09
C LYS A 56 -3.47 -7.10 -5.02
N VAL A 57 -2.21 -6.78 -4.75
CA VAL A 57 -1.69 -5.40 -4.68
C VAL A 57 -1.86 -4.68 -6.00
N ILE A 58 -1.43 -5.29 -7.11
CA ILE A 58 -1.59 -4.73 -8.46
C ILE A 58 -3.06 -4.47 -8.77
N GLY A 59 -3.92 -5.45 -8.50
CA GLY A 59 -5.36 -5.32 -8.73
C GLY A 59 -6.00 -4.22 -7.89
N TYR A 60 -5.57 -4.03 -6.65
CA TYR A 60 -6.03 -2.93 -5.81
C TYR A 60 -5.61 -1.57 -6.39
N ILE A 61 -4.32 -1.41 -6.71
CA ILE A 61 -3.77 -0.16 -7.25
C ILE A 61 -4.52 0.25 -8.51
N HIS A 62 -4.70 -0.65 -9.49
CA HIS A 62 -5.41 -0.32 -10.73
C HIS A 62 -6.84 0.16 -10.48
N ARG A 63 -7.63 -0.58 -9.69
CA ARG A 63 -9.01 -0.19 -9.39
C ARG A 63 -9.11 1.12 -8.62
N HIS A 64 -8.16 1.39 -7.73
CA HIS A 64 -8.20 2.59 -6.90
C HIS A 64 -7.68 3.83 -7.67
N LEU A 65 -6.74 3.65 -8.60
CA LEU A 65 -6.33 4.70 -9.53
C LEU A 65 -7.48 5.17 -10.45
N GLU A 66 -8.36 4.27 -10.88
CA GLU A 66 -9.57 4.61 -11.64
C GLU A 66 -10.56 5.49 -10.85
N GLN A 67 -10.43 5.52 -9.52
CA GLN A 67 -11.27 6.30 -8.60
C GLN A 67 -10.62 7.62 -8.20
N ARG A 68 -9.66 8.12 -8.98
CA ARG A 68 -8.96 9.38 -8.69
C ARG A 68 -9.96 10.53 -8.53
N PRO A 69 -9.97 11.23 -7.39
CA PRO A 69 -10.82 12.40 -7.21
C PRO A 69 -10.34 13.57 -8.06
N ASP A 70 -11.26 14.46 -8.42
CA ASP A 70 -10.93 15.71 -9.09
C ASP A 70 -10.16 16.66 -8.16
N GLY A 71 -9.30 17.49 -8.74
CA GLY A 71 -8.56 18.52 -8.02
C GLY A 71 -7.22 18.06 -7.45
N ASP A 72 -6.77 18.76 -6.41
CA ASP A 72 -5.54 18.42 -5.70
C ASP A 72 -5.74 17.18 -4.82
N VAL A 73 -4.80 16.25 -4.92
CA VAL A 73 -4.86 14.94 -4.27
C VAL A 73 -3.73 14.72 -3.28
N GLU A 74 -2.87 15.73 -3.07
CA GLU A 74 -1.66 15.64 -2.24
C GLU A 74 -1.96 15.10 -0.83
N ASP A 75 -2.97 15.66 -0.17
CA ASP A 75 -3.35 15.31 1.20
C ASP A 75 -4.75 14.69 1.27
N THR A 76 -4.91 13.54 0.59
CA THR A 76 -6.20 12.85 0.50
C THR A 76 -6.13 11.41 0.94
N ASN A 77 -7.22 10.92 1.53
CA ASN A 77 -7.38 9.51 1.87
C ASN A 77 -7.20 8.58 0.67
N TRP A 78 -7.53 9.05 -0.54
CA TRP A 78 -7.29 8.33 -1.79
C TRP A 78 -5.79 8.06 -2.02
N ARG A 79 -4.96 9.11 -1.96
CA ARG A 79 -3.51 8.98 -2.12
C ARG A 79 -2.91 8.16 -0.99
N TYR A 80 -3.26 8.48 0.25
CA TYR A 80 -2.74 7.80 1.44
C TYR A 80 -3.06 6.31 1.43
N SER A 81 -4.26 5.94 0.95
CA SER A 81 -4.62 4.55 0.73
C SER A 81 -3.70 3.89 -0.31
N LEU A 82 -3.49 4.50 -1.48
CA LEU A 82 -2.53 3.98 -2.48
C LEU A 82 -1.11 3.81 -1.91
N MET A 83 -0.67 4.75 -1.07
CA MET A 83 0.64 4.69 -0.41
C MET A 83 0.73 3.54 0.58
N ASN A 84 -0.34 3.22 1.31
CA ASN A 84 -0.42 2.00 2.13
C ASN A 84 -0.26 0.71 1.29
N TRP A 85 -0.58 0.76 0.00
CA TRP A 85 -0.37 -0.33 -0.96
C TRP A 85 0.94 -0.19 -1.75
N GLY A 86 1.88 0.66 -1.30
CA GLY A 86 3.21 0.80 -1.85
C GLY A 86 3.32 1.64 -3.13
N HIS A 87 2.25 2.33 -3.52
CA HIS A 87 2.16 3.16 -4.71
C HIS A 87 1.88 4.62 -4.34
N ASP A 88 2.81 5.52 -4.64
CA ASP A 88 2.54 6.96 -4.55
C ASP A 88 2.19 7.48 -5.95
N PRO A 89 0.94 7.88 -6.23
CA PRO A 89 0.52 8.32 -7.57
C PRO A 89 1.07 9.70 -7.97
N LEU A 90 1.79 10.38 -7.08
CA LEU A 90 2.47 11.65 -7.35
C LEU A 90 3.99 11.49 -7.56
N LYS A 91 4.48 10.26 -7.64
CA LYS A 91 5.90 9.93 -7.86
C LYS A 91 6.12 9.05 -9.08
#